data_AF-A0A3S0ICT6-F1
#
_entry.id   AF-A0A3S0ICT6-F1
#
_cell.length_a   1.000
_cell.length_b   1.000
_cell.length_c   1.000
_cell.angle_alpha   90.00
_cell.angle_beta   90.00
_cell.angle_gamma   90.00
#
_symmetry.space_group_name_H-M   'P 1'
#
loop_
_entity.id
_entity.type
_entity.pdbx_description
1 polymer ?
#
loop_
_entity_poly.entity_id
_entity_poly.type
_entity_poly.pdbx_seq_one_letter_code
_entity_poly.pdbx_strand_id
1 'polypeptide(L)' 'MTAFDPDRHIDAMAPALGLDIRPEWRVGVAGFLAVAASMARLVEEVVDDGMAEGAPVYCPGEIQPADARRGETP' A
#
# COMPACT_ATOMS: atom_id res chain seq x y z
N MET A 1 4.16 -1.41 21.72
CA MET A 1 4.19 -0.54 20.53
C MET A 1 3.47 0.76 20.87
N THR A 2 4.08 1.91 20.63
CA THR A 2 3.39 3.21 20.74
C THR A 2 2.30 3.31 19.69
N ALA A 3 1.18 3.96 20.02
CA ALA A 3 0.10 4.19 19.07
C ALA A 3 0.58 4.98 17.85
N PHE A 4 0.05 4.65 16.67
CA PHE A 4 0.30 5.38 15.43
C PHE A 4 -0.21 6.82 15.55
N ASP A 5 0.64 7.78 15.19
CA ASP A 5 0.34 9.21 15.17
C ASP A 5 0.30 9.69 13.70
N PRO A 6 -0.90 9.94 13.15
CA PRO A 6 -1.05 10.35 11.75
C PRO A 6 -0.40 11.70 11.45
N ASP A 7 -0.46 12.66 12.38
CA ASP A 7 0.07 14.00 12.15
C ASP A 7 1.59 13.97 12.06
N ARG A 8 2.23 13.26 13.00
CA ARG A 8 3.68 13.05 12.96
C ARG A 8 4.11 12.28 11.70
N HIS A 9 3.30 11.33 11.24
CA HIS A 9 3.57 10.59 10.02
C HIS A 9 3.47 11.48 8.77
N ILE A 10 2.46 12.35 8.70
CA ILE A 10 2.31 13.34 7.61
C ILE A 10 3.53 14.26 7.56
N ASP A 11 3.95 14.81 8.70
CA ASP A 11 5.07 15.76 8.75
C ASP A 11 6.39 15.12 8.30
N ALA A 12 6.58 13.83 8.56
CA ALA A 12 7.77 13.10 8.14
C ALA A 12 7.72 12.66 6.67
N MET A 13 6.57 12.14 6.21
CA MET A 13 6.48 11.45 4.93
C MET A 13 6.10 12.36 3.76
N ALA A 14 5.26 13.38 3.99
CA ALA A 14 4.83 14.25 2.90
C ALA A 14 6.02 14.92 2.18
N PRO A 15 7.04 15.48 2.88
CA PRO A 15 8.22 16.03 2.23
C PRO A 15 9.06 14.97 1.49
N ALA A 16 9.22 13.79 2.08
CA ALA A 16 9.99 12.69 1.49
C ALA A 16 9.37 12.19 0.17
N LEU A 17 8.05 12.31 0.03
CA LEU A 17 7.28 11.94 -1.15
C LEU A 17 7.05 13.11 -2.12
N GLY A 18 7.52 14.32 -1.78
CA GLY A 18 7.27 15.54 -2.58
C GLY A 18 5.80 15.97 -2.59
N LEU A 19 5.04 15.63 -1.55
CA LEU A 19 3.63 15.96 -1.42
C LEU A 19 3.44 17.26 -0.63
N ASP A 20 2.71 18.21 -1.21
CA ASP A 20 2.25 19.41 -0.51
C ASP A 20 0.86 19.18 0.10
N ILE A 21 0.83 18.86 1.40
CA ILE A 21 -0.42 18.67 2.14
C ILE A 21 -0.87 20.02 2.69
N ARG A 22 -1.80 20.66 1.95
CA ARG A 22 -2.37 21.94 2.36
C ARG A 22 -3.11 21.83 3.71
N PRO A 23 -3.11 22.88 4.55
CA PRO A 23 -3.72 22.83 5.89
C PRO A 23 -5.18 22.37 5.89
N GLU A 24 -5.97 22.81 4.90
CA GLU A 24 -7.38 22.44 4.75
C GLU A 24 -7.61 20.95 4.46
N TRP A 25 -6.60 20.24 3.96
CA TRP A 25 -6.68 18.80 3.68
C TRP A 25 -6.21 17.94 4.84
N ARG A 26 -5.43 18.52 5.76
CA ARG A 26 -4.69 17.78 6.78
C ARG A 26 -5.58 16.90 7.63
N VAL A 27 -6.73 17.43 8.07
CA VAL A 27 -7.70 16.68 8.89
C VAL A 27 -8.21 15.44 8.16
N GLY A 28 -8.50 15.56 6.86
CA GLY A 28 -8.95 14.44 6.04
C GLY A 28 -7.86 13.39 5.83
N VAL A 29 -6.65 13.83 5.51
CA VAL A 29 -5.49 12.95 5.31
C VAL A 29 -5.15 12.17 6.60
N ALA A 30 -5.13 12.85 7.74
CA ALA A 30 -4.92 12.23 9.04
C ALA A 30 -5.99 11.17 9.36
N GLY A 31 -7.27 11.46 9.06
CA GLY A 31 -8.37 10.51 9.21
C GLY A 31 -8.19 9.26 8.35
N PHE A 32 -7.84 9.41 7.07
CA PHE A 32 -7.61 8.26 6.19
C PHE A 32 -6.38 7.43 6.59
N LEU A 33 -5.31 8.08 7.05
CA LEU A 33 -4.14 7.38 7.60
C LEU A 33 -4.48 6.57 8.85
N ALA A 34 -5.36 7.07 9.72
CA ALA A 34 -5.82 6.32 10.89
C ALA A 34 -6.64 5.07 10.49
N VAL A 35 -7.48 5.17 9.46
CA VAL A 35 -8.20 4.02 8.89
C VAL A 35 -7.22 3.00 8.30
N ALA A 36 -6.25 3.46 7.50
CA ALA A 36 -5.24 2.60 6.91
C ALA A 36 -4.41 1.88 7.99
N ALA A 37 -4.01 2.58 9.06
CA ALA A 37 -3.30 1.98 10.20
C ALA A 37 -4.16 0.91 10.92
N SER A 38 -5.48 1.10 10.96
CA SER A 38 -6.40 0.11 11.53
C SER A 38 -6.49 -1.14 10.65
N MET A 39 -6.54 -0.96 9.32
CA MET A 39 -6.50 -2.09 8.38
C MET A 39 -5.16 -2.82 8.42
N ALA A 40 -4.04 -2.08 8.51
CA ALA A 40 -2.71 -2.67 8.59
C ALA A 40 -2.56 -3.61 9.79
N ARG A 41 -3.09 -3.22 10.97
CA ARG A 41 -3.09 -4.09 12.16
C ARG A 41 -3.82 -5.41 11.94
N LEU A 42 -4.96 -5.38 11.24
CA LEU A 42 -5.69 -6.62 10.92
C LEU A 42 -4.87 -7.56 10.04
N VAL A 43 -4.06 -7.01 9.13
CA VAL A 43 -3.17 -7.80 8.26
C VAL A 43 -1.99 -8.34 9.08
N GLU A 44 -1.36 -7.51 9.90
CA GLU A 44 -0.24 -7.91 10.79
C GLU A 44 -0.62 -9.00 11.79
N GLU A 45 -1.89 -9.05 12.22
CA GLU A 45 -2.40 -10.12 13.11
C GLU A 45 -2.57 -11.47 12.40
N VAL A 46 -2.70 -11.48 11.07
CA VAL A 46 -3.08 -12.67 10.30
C VAL A 46 -1.94 -13.20 9.43
N VAL A 47 -1.08 -12.33 8.92
CA VAL A 47 0.00 -12.69 7.99
C VAL A 47 1.27 -13.02 8.78
N ASP A 48 1.81 -14.21 8.59
CA ASP A 48 3.12 -14.62 9.09
C ASP A 48 4.21 -14.55 8.00
N ASP A 49 5.46 -14.74 8.41
CA ASP A 49 6.62 -14.67 7.51
C ASP A 49 6.57 -15.70 6.36
N GLY A 50 5.83 -16.80 6.52
CA GLY A 50 5.61 -17.81 5.47
C GLY A 50 4.55 -17.41 4.46
N MET A 51 3.63 -16.51 4.83
CA MET A 51 2.63 -15.91 3.95
C MET A 51 3.08 -14.59 3.32
N ALA A 52 4.26 -14.08 3.69
CA ALA A 52 4.81 -12.83 3.20
C ALA A 52 5.40 -12.90 1.78
N GLU A 53 5.30 -14.04 1.09
CA GLU A 53 5.65 -14.12 -0.32
C GLU A 53 4.72 -13.20 -1.12
N GLY A 54 5.31 -12.27 -1.88
CA GLY A 54 4.54 -11.29 -2.63
C GLY A 54 3.58 -11.96 -3.61
N ALA A 55 2.39 -11.37 -3.78
CA ALA A 55 1.52 -11.71 -4.90
C ALA A 55 2.34 -11.68 -6.22
N PRO A 56 2.01 -12.54 -7.21
CA PRO A 56 2.90 -12.92 -8.30
C PRO A 56 3.75 -11.75 -8.81
N VAL A 57 5.04 -11.85 -8.54
CA VAL A 57 6.02 -10.86 -8.96
C VAL A 57 6.23 -10.94 -10.46
N TYR A 58 6.67 -9.83 -11.03
CA TYR A 58 7.12 -9.81 -12.42
C TYR A 58 8.18 -10.92 -12.64
N CYS A 59 7.87 -11.87 -13.52
CA CYS A 59 8.79 -12.91 -13.98
C CYS A 59 9.28 -12.57 -15.39
N PRO A 60 10.45 -11.93 -15.57
CA PRO A 60 10.96 -11.61 -16.89
C PRO A 60 11.14 -12.89 -17.72
N GLY A 61 10.39 -13.00 -18.83
CA GLY A 61 10.45 -14.14 -19.74
C GLY A 61 9.30 -15.15 -19.61
N GLU A 62 8.46 -15.05 -18.58
CA GLU A 62 7.23 -15.83 -18.47
C GLU A 62 6.05 -15.06 -19.10
N ILE A 63 5.35 -15.69 -20.05
CA ILE A 63 4.10 -15.12 -20.58
C ILE A 63 3.02 -15.35 -19.53
N GLN A 64 2.46 -14.26 -19.00
CA GLN A 64 1.33 -14.37 -18.09
C GLN A 64 0.15 -15.04 -18.82
N PRO A 65 -0.63 -15.91 -18.15
CA PRO A 65 -1.78 -16.59 -18.76
C PRO A 65 -2.81 -15.64 -19.38
N ALA A 66 -2.88 -14.40 -18.88
CA ALA A 66 -3.74 -13.35 -19.41
C ALA A 66 -3.37 -12.90 -20.84
N ASP A 67 -2.09 -12.99 -21.22
CA ASP A 67 -1.59 -12.61 -22.53
C ASP A 67 -1.62 -13.76 -23.55
N ALA A 68 -1.68 -15.01 -23.09
CA ALA A 68 -1.78 -16.19 -23.95
C ALA A 68 -3.09 -16.25 -24.76
N ARG A 69 -4.18 -15.62 -24.28
CA ARG A 69 -5.51 -15.63 -24.96
C ARG A 69 -5.66 -14.59 -26.08
N ARG A 70 -4.64 -13.77 -26.35
CA ARG A 70 -4.70 -12.68 -27.35
C ARG A 70 -4.13 -13.05 -28.73
N GLY A 71 -3.62 -14.28 -28.89
CA GLY A 71 -2.99 -14.77 -30.12
C GLY A 71 -3.85 -15.72 -30.96
N GLU A 72 -5.04 -16.10 -30.50
CA GLU A 72 -5.96 -16.98 -31.24
C GLU A 72 -7.12 -16.16 -31.79
N THR A 73 -6.93 -15.57 -32.96
CA THR A 73 -8.05 -15.21 -33.84
C THR A 73 -7.83 -15.99 -35.16
N PRO A 74 -8.82 -16.79 -35.62
CA PRO A 74 -8.70 -17.63 -36.80
C PRO A 74 -8.59 -16.82 -38.11
#